data_AF-F4P869-F1
#
_entry.id   AF-F4P869-F1
#
_cell.length_a   1.000
_cell.length_b   1.000
_cell.length_c   1.000
_cell.angle_alpha   90.00
_cell.angle_beta   90.00
_cell.angle_gamma   90.00
#
_symmetry.space_group_name_H-M   'P 1'
#
loop_
_entity.id
_entity.type
_entity.pdbx_description
1 polymer ?
#
loop_
_entity_poly.entity_id
_entity_poly.type
_entity_poly.pdbx_seq_one_letter_code
_entity_poly.pdbx_strand_id
1 'polypeptide(L)'
;MVDASKICSGPKSELKWCLKEVGFLGRLMGNCEVLKKQYEACMDDEASDYLLLSDRLAFLIKRKENHRLARQSTKKWMDGNKELGLE
;
A
#
# COMPACT_ATOMS: atom_id res chain seq x y z
N MET A 1 4.84 10.25 1.74
CA MET A 1 4.49 9.36 0.62
C MET A 1 5.76 8.63 0.24
N VAL A 2 5.79 7.31 0.36
CA VAL A 2 6.99 6.53 0.00
C VAL A 2 7.03 6.54 -1.52
N ASP A 3 8.05 7.15 -2.10
CA ASP A 3 8.20 7.26 -3.55
C ASP A 3 8.35 5.84 -4.12
N ALA A 4 7.30 5.34 -4.79
CA ALA A 4 7.30 4.02 -5.40
C ALA A 4 8.45 3.85 -6.42
N SER A 5 9.00 4.98 -6.90
CA SER A 5 10.17 4.96 -7.76
C SER A 5 11.48 4.51 -7.08
N LYS A 6 11.54 4.27 -5.75
CA LYS A 6 12.77 3.84 -5.07
C LYS A 6 12.96 2.33 -5.01
N ILE A 7 11.90 1.54 -4.85
CA ILE A 7 12.00 0.08 -4.66
C ILE A 7 12.42 -0.59 -5.98
N CYS A 8 11.73 -0.26 -7.08
CA CYS A 8 12.03 -0.79 -8.41
C CYS A 8 13.02 0.08 -9.21
N SER A 9 13.85 0.89 -8.53
CA SER A 9 14.80 1.82 -9.18
C SER A 9 15.92 1.12 -9.94
N GLY A 10 16.39 -0.04 -9.46
CA GLY A 10 17.42 -0.87 -10.11
C GLY A 10 16.95 -1.42 -11.46
N PRO A 11 15.90 -2.28 -11.49
CA PRO A 11 15.37 -2.85 -12.73
C PRO A 11 14.97 -1.79 -13.76
N LYS A 12 14.44 -0.65 -13.30
CA LYS A 12 14.11 0.51 -14.14
C LYS A 12 15.34 1.13 -14.82
N SER A 13 16.45 1.23 -14.08
CA SER A 13 17.70 1.82 -14.58
C SER A 13 18.37 0.89 -15.59
N GLU A 14 18.40 -0.41 -15.31
CA GLU A 14 18.92 -1.44 -16.21
C GLU A 14 18.09 -1.55 -17.50
N LEU A 15 16.76 -1.51 -17.39
CA LEU A 15 15.89 -1.49 -18.56
C LEU A 15 16.15 -0.24 -19.42
N LYS A 16 16.26 0.94 -18.82
CA LYS A 16 16.58 2.18 -19.55
C LYS A 16 17.95 2.09 -20.24
N TRP A 17 18.94 1.53 -19.56
CA TRP A 17 20.27 1.37 -20.11
C TRP A 17 20.26 0.40 -21.30
N CYS A 18 19.60 -0.75 -21.16
CA CYS A 18 19.42 -1.72 -22.24
C CYS A 18 18.71 -1.09 -23.45
N LEU A 19 17.59 -0.40 -23.26
CA LEU A 19 16.85 0.27 -24.35
C LEU A 19 17.67 1.35 -25.06
N LYS A 20 18.63 1.97 -24.35
CA LYS A 20 19.54 2.96 -24.90
C LYS A 20 20.65 2.31 -25.72
N GLU A 21 21.21 1.20 -25.25
CA GLU A 21 22.28 0.44 -25.92
C GLU A 21 21.82 -0.28 -27.19
N VAL A 22 20.69 -0.99 -27.13
CA VAL A 22 20.27 -1.88 -28.23
C VAL A 22 19.67 -1.15 -29.45
N GLY A 23 19.54 0.18 -29.38
CA GLY A 23 18.98 1.00 -30.45
C GLY A 23 17.52 0.66 -30.79
N PHE A 24 17.07 0.98 -32.01
CA PHE A 24 15.69 0.70 -32.46
C PHE A 24 15.49 -0.77 -32.85
N LEU A 25 16.46 -1.36 -33.55
CA LEU A 25 16.37 -2.75 -34.03
C LEU A 25 16.41 -3.75 -32.87
N GLY A 26 17.27 -3.55 -31.87
CA GLY A 26 17.28 -4.44 -30.70
C GLY A 26 16.06 -4.28 -29.79
N ARG A 27 15.35 -3.14 -29.85
CA ARG A 27 14.03 -2.98 -29.21
C ARG A 27 12.96 -3.81 -29.92
N LEU A 28 12.93 -3.78 -31.26
CA LEU A 28 12.01 -4.58 -32.06
C LEU A 28 12.24 -6.08 -31.91
N MET A 29 13.48 -6.49 -31.73
CA MET A 29 13.87 -7.90 -31.53
C MET A 29 13.64 -8.40 -30.09
N GLY A 30 13.22 -7.53 -29.16
CA GLY A 30 12.95 -7.94 -27.78
C GLY A 30 14.19 -8.16 -26.90
N ASN A 31 15.36 -7.60 -27.26
CA ASN A 31 16.61 -7.85 -26.51
C ASN A 31 16.55 -7.43 -25.03
N CYS A 32 15.65 -6.51 -24.67
CA CYS A 32 15.45 -6.03 -23.30
C CYS A 32 14.16 -6.57 -22.64
N GLU A 33 13.49 -7.56 -23.24
CA GLU A 33 12.18 -8.04 -22.79
C GLU A 33 12.25 -8.74 -21.42
N VAL A 34 13.36 -9.40 -21.11
CA VAL A 34 13.61 -9.99 -19.78
C VAL A 34 13.66 -8.91 -18.69
N LEU A 35 14.42 -7.84 -18.92
CA LEU A 35 14.50 -6.69 -18.01
C LEU A 35 13.15 -5.97 -17.88
N LYS A 36 12.37 -5.94 -18.96
CA LYS A 36 11.01 -5.40 -18.94
C LYS A 36 10.10 -6.22 -18.01
N LYS A 37 10.11 -7.55 -18.14
CA LYS A 37 9.32 -8.44 -17.26
C LYS A 37 9.75 -8.34 -15.80
N GLN A 38 11.05 -8.22 -15.52
CA GLN A 38 11.56 -8.02 -14.16
C GLN A 38 11.10 -6.68 -13.57
N TYR A 39 11.10 -5.61 -14.37
CA TYR A 39 10.59 -4.31 -13.93
C TYR A 39 9.08 -4.35 -13.67
N GLU A 40 8.30 -4.99 -14.56
CA GLU A 40 6.86 -5.15 -14.40
C GLU A 40 6.52 -5.97 -13.15
N ALA A 41 7.18 -7.11 -12.93
CA ALA A 41 6.98 -7.93 -11.72
C ALA A 41 7.25 -7.15 -10.43
N CYS A 42 8.33 -6.34 -10.39
CA CYS A 42 8.64 -5.50 -9.25
C CYS A 42 7.55 -4.45 -8.98
N MET A 43 7.02 -3.83 -10.04
CA MET A 43 5.92 -2.85 -9.93
C MET A 43 4.62 -3.50 -9.46
N ASP A 44 4.32 -4.72 -9.90
CA ASP A 44 3.13 -5.47 -9.51
C ASP A 44 3.19 -5.88 -8.02
N ASP A 45 4.34 -6.34 -7.54
CA ASP A 45 4.56 -6.66 -6.13
C ASP A 45 4.38 -5.42 -5.24
N GLU A 46 4.91 -4.26 -5.67
CA GLU A 46 4.75 -3.01 -4.93
C GLU A 46 3.29 -2.52 -4.90
N ALA A 47 2.55 -2.65 -6.01
CA ALA A 47 1.13 -2.33 -6.05
C ALA A 47 0.32 -3.22 -5.09
N SER A 48 0.68 -4.51 -4.98
CA SER A 48 0.10 -5.45 -4.02
C SER A 48 0.38 -5.03 -2.57
N ASP A 49 1.62 -4.66 -2.26
CA ASP A 49 2.02 -4.17 -0.92
C ASP A 49 1.27 -2.89 -0.53
N TYR A 50 1.06 -1.98 -1.48
CA TYR A 50 0.28 -0.76 -1.26
C TYR A 50 -1.19 -1.04 -0.94
N LEU A 51 -1.81 -1.98 -1.67
CA LEU A 51 -3.18 -2.44 -1.39
C LEU A 51 -3.26 -3.03 0.02
N LEU A 52 -2.31 -3.89 0.40
CA LEU A 52 -2.24 -4.50 1.72
C LEU A 52 -2.08 -3.46 2.85
N LEU A 53 -1.28 -2.42 2.61
CA LEU A 53 -1.10 -1.32 3.55
C LEU A 53 -2.39 -0.51 3.72
N SER A 54 -3.11 -0.27 2.62
CA SER A 54 -4.37 0.48 2.60
C SER A 54 -5.47 -0.24 3.37
N ASP A 55 -5.61 -1.56 3.19
CA ASP A 55 -6.56 -2.38 3.92
C ASP A 55 -6.22 -2.45 5.41
N ARG A 56 -4.93 -2.55 5.74
CA ARG A 56 -4.47 -2.52 7.13
C ARG A 56 -4.77 -1.18 7.81
N LEU A 57 -4.59 -0.07 7.10
CA LEU A 57 -4.95 1.27 7.58
C LEU A 57 -6.47 1.38 7.80
N ALA A 58 -7.28 0.92 6.85
CA ALA A 58 -8.73 0.91 6.97
C ALA A 58 -9.19 0.08 8.18
N PHE A 59 -8.59 -1.09 8.39
CA PHE A 59 -8.84 -1.93 9.56
C PHE A 59 -8.51 -1.23 10.87
N LEU A 60 -7.34 -0.57 10.96
CA LEU A 60 -6.93 0.17 12.15
C LEU A 60 -7.85 1.35 12.46
N ILE A 61 -8.28 2.09 11.43
CA ILE A 61 -9.25 3.18 11.57
C ILE A 61 -10.59 2.65 12.12
N LYS A 62 -11.10 1.57 11.52
CA LYS A 62 -12.35 0.94 11.96
C LYS A 62 -12.25 0.42 13.40
N ARG A 63 -11.12 -0.18 13.77
CA ARG A 63 -10.85 -0.65 15.14
C ARG A 63 -10.82 0.51 16.14
N LYS A 64 -10.23 1.66 15.76
CA LYS A 64 -10.20 2.87 16.58
C LYS A 64 -11.60 3.46 16.77
N GLU A 65 -12.41 3.52 15.72
CA GLU A 65 -13.80 3.98 15.78
C GLU A 65 -14.63 3.10 16.73
N ASN A 66 -14.55 1.78 16.58
CA ASN A 66 -15.27 0.84 17.45
C ASN A 66 -14.88 1.00 18.92
N HIS A 67 -13.60 1.20 19.20
CA HIS A 67 -13.12 1.44 20.56
C HIS A 67 -13.63 2.78 21.14
N ARG A 68 -13.76 3.82 20.30
CA ARG A 68 -14.37 5.10 20.69
C ARG A 68 -15.85 4.94 21.02
N LEU A 69 -16.60 4.23 20.17
CA LEU A 69 -18.03 3.97 20.37
C LEU A 69 -18.27 3.14 21.64
N ALA A 70 -17.46 2.12 21.89
CA ALA A 70 -17.54 1.32 23.12
C ALA A 70 -17.37 2.21 24.36
N ARG A 71 -16.35 3.07 24.39
CA ARG A 71 -16.14 4.02 25.51
C ARG A 71 -17.30 4.98 25.70
N GLN A 72 -17.90 5.49 24.62
CA GLN A 72 -19.07 6.36 24.72
C GLN A 72 -20.30 5.61 25.24
N SER A 73 -20.51 4.37 24.79
CA SER A 73 -21.61 3.54 25.27
C SER A 73 -21.48 3.23 26.76
N THR A 74 -20.28 2.87 27.23
CA THR A 74 -20.04 2.61 28.66
C THR A 74 -20.25 3.88 29.48
N LYS A 75 -19.80 5.04 28.99
CA LYS A 75 -20.02 6.31 29.68
C LYS A 75 -21.51 6.66 29.78
N LYS A 76 -22.28 6.54 28.69
CA LYS A 76 -23.73 6.78 28.72
C LYS A 76 -24.45 5.85 29.70
N TRP A 77 -24.03 4.59 29.77
CA TRP A 77 -24.62 3.65 30.72
C TRP A 77 -24.32 4.02 32.18
N MET A 78 -23.08 4.41 32.49
CA MET A 78 -22.72 4.90 33.82
C MET A 78 -23.43 6.21 34.17
N ASP A 79 -23.50 7.17 33.24
CA ASP A 79 -24.21 8.44 33.44
C ASP A 79 -25.72 8.19 33.70
N GLY A 80 -26.36 7.27 32.96
CA GLY A 80 -27.76 6.90 33.16
C GLY A 80 -28.05 6.19 34.48
N ASN A 81 -27.16 5.31 34.96
CA ASN A 81 -27.32 4.67 36.28
C ASN A 81 -27.21 5.68 37.42
N LYS A 82 -26.35 6.69 37.26
CA LYS A 82 -26.20 7.78 38.22
C LYS A 82 -27.44 8.66 38.29
N GLU A 83 -28.06 8.97 37.14
CA GLU A 83 -29.33 9.71 37.10
C GLU A 83 -30.50 8.92 37.71
N LEU A 84 -30.47 7.59 37.60
CA LEU A 84 -31.46 6.69 38.22
C LEU A 84 -31.21 6.40 39.70
N GLY A 85 -30.13 6.93 40.29
CA GLY A 85 -29.79 6.72 41.70
C GLY A 85 -29.43 5.26 42.05
N LEU A 86 -28.92 4.50 41.07
CA LEU A 86 -28.58 3.08 41.21
C LEU A 86 -27.10 2.81 41.56
N GLU A 87 -26.38 3.81 42.10
CA GLU A 87 -25.01 3.66 42.64
C GLU A 87 -25.00 3.23 44.11
#